data_AF-M8AY96-F1
#
_entry.id   AF-M8AY96-F1
#
_cell.length_a   1.000
_cell.length_b   1.000
_cell.length_c   1.000
_cell.angle_alpha   90.00
_cell.angle_beta   90.00
_cell.angle_gamma   90.00
#
_symmetry.space_group_name_H-M   'P 1'
#
loop_
_entity.id
_entity.type
_entity.pdbx_description
1 polymer ?
#
loop_
_entity_poly.entity_id
_entity_poly.type
_entity_poly.pdbx_seq_one_letter_code
_entity_poly.pdbx_strand_id
1 'polypeptide(L)'
;METLKGPDRAFGDLISASGITEEMIDSLILLKDARGIPGLPPLSEIQDRAIQKMNATSSRAEVERQMQEEIAKARVRQVDEKGRAYGTGKRKCSIARVWIQPGDGKFVVNDKQFDAYFPILDHRADLLRPFTVTKTLGLWDVACTVKGGGVSGQVGAVRLGISRALQNWEPGLRPYLKAAGYLTRDSRVVERKKPGKAKARKSFQWVKR
;
A
#
# COMPACT_ATOMS: atom_id res chain seq x y z
N MET A 1 -11.76 50.13 -29.98
CA MET A 1 -11.71 48.67 -29.93
C MET A 1 -10.77 48.29 -28.80
N GLU A 2 -11.32 47.81 -27.68
CA GLU A 2 -10.53 47.32 -26.55
C GLU A 2 -9.84 46.00 -26.93
N THR A 3 -8.53 45.96 -26.79
CA THR A 3 -7.73 44.73 -26.89
C THR A 3 -7.79 43.98 -25.56
N LEU A 4 -8.27 42.74 -25.60
CA LEU A 4 -8.38 41.86 -24.44
C LEU A 4 -6.99 41.57 -23.86
N LYS A 5 -6.77 41.93 -22.58
CA LYS A 5 -5.55 41.60 -21.84
C LYS A 5 -5.52 40.10 -21.52
N GLY A 6 -4.52 39.40 -22.07
CA GLY A 6 -4.25 37.99 -21.75
C GLY A 6 -3.78 37.79 -20.30
N PRO A 7 -3.83 36.56 -19.75
CA PRO A 7 -3.40 36.28 -18.38
C PRO A 7 -1.91 36.62 -18.20
N ASP A 8 -1.55 37.20 -17.04
CA ASP A 8 -0.20 37.69 -16.64
C ASP A 8 0.86 36.55 -16.49
N ARG A 9 0.80 35.52 -17.34
CA ARG A 9 1.69 34.35 -17.39
C ARG A 9 2.20 34.10 -18.81
N ALA A 10 2.12 35.08 -19.70
CA ALA A 10 2.81 34.99 -20.98
C ALA A 10 4.32 34.96 -20.70
N PHE A 11 5.03 34.06 -21.38
CA PHE A 11 6.47 33.82 -21.19
C PHE A 11 7.30 35.11 -21.29
N GLY A 12 6.87 36.06 -22.13
CA GLY A 12 7.50 37.37 -22.28
C GLY A 12 7.41 38.27 -21.04
N ASP A 13 6.30 38.23 -20.30
CA ASP A 13 6.12 39.04 -19.08
C ASP A 13 7.02 38.53 -17.94
N LEU A 14 7.24 37.22 -17.87
CA LEU A 14 8.17 36.60 -16.92
C LEU A 14 9.62 36.95 -17.20
N ILE A 15 10.01 37.02 -18.48
CA ILE A 15 11.36 37.43 -18.89
C ILE A 15 11.58 38.90 -18.53
N SER A 16 10.61 39.78 -18.85
CA SER A 16 10.70 41.20 -18.53
C SER A 16 10.74 41.46 -17.02
N ALA A 17 9.98 40.71 -16.21
CA ALA A 17 10.01 40.81 -14.74
C ALA A 17 11.29 40.26 -14.10
N SER A 18 11.99 39.34 -14.76
CA SER A 18 13.21 38.71 -14.23
C SER A 18 14.47 39.59 -14.34
N GLY A 19 14.39 40.71 -15.05
CA GLY A 19 15.51 41.66 -15.21
C GLY A 19 16.68 41.11 -16.02
N ILE A 20 16.48 40.03 -16.77
CA ILE A 20 17.51 39.41 -17.60
C ILE A 20 17.61 40.21 -18.91
N THR A 21 18.73 40.90 -19.13
CA THR A 21 19.00 41.61 -20.39
C THR A 21 19.55 40.64 -21.45
N GLU A 22 19.33 40.94 -22.73
CA GLU A 22 19.91 40.15 -23.83
C GLU A 22 21.44 40.05 -23.73
N GLU A 23 22.10 41.12 -23.26
CA GLU A 23 23.55 41.13 -23.01
C GLU A 23 23.99 40.19 -21.87
N MET A 24 23.15 40.02 -20.83
CA MET A 24 23.39 39.05 -19.77
C MET A 24 23.24 37.61 -20.27
N ILE A 25 22.31 37.37 -21.21
CA ILE A 25 22.13 36.07 -21.86
C ILE A 25 23.31 35.77 -22.77
N ASP A 26 23.76 36.73 -23.57
CA ASP A 26 24.89 36.58 -24.48
C ASP A 26 26.22 36.41 -23.72
N SER A 27 26.44 37.13 -22.62
CA SER A 27 27.62 36.93 -21.77
C SER A 27 27.60 35.57 -21.06
N LEU A 28 26.42 35.07 -20.65
CA LEU A 28 26.26 33.71 -20.14
C LEU A 28 26.50 32.66 -21.21
N ILE A 29 26.05 32.87 -22.44
CA ILE A 29 26.31 31.99 -23.59
C ILE A 29 27.80 31.98 -23.91
N LEU A 30 28.46 33.14 -23.91
CA LEU A 30 29.90 33.28 -24.12
C LEU A 30 30.73 32.58 -23.02
N LEU A 31 30.29 32.64 -21.76
CA LEU A 31 30.92 31.91 -20.65
C LEU A 31 30.72 30.39 -20.75
N LYS A 32 29.59 29.95 -21.30
CA LYS A 32 29.24 28.55 -21.55
C LYS A 32 30.09 27.92 -22.65
N ASP A 33 30.57 28.74 -23.58
CA ASP A 33 31.44 28.37 -24.70
C ASP A 33 32.95 28.54 -24.40
N ALA A 34 33.33 28.79 -23.14
CA ALA A 34 34.74 28.77 -22.72
C ALA A 34 35.33 27.36 -22.85
N ARG A 35 35.78 27.02 -24.06
CA ARG A 35 36.55 25.80 -24.35
C ARG A 35 37.94 25.96 -23.75
N GLY A 36 38.30 25.05 -22.86
CA GLY A 36 39.70 24.79 -22.51
C GLY A 36 40.18 25.23 -21.14
N ILE A 37 39.45 24.89 -20.05
CA ILE A 37 40.09 24.76 -18.74
C ILE A 37 40.69 23.34 -18.65
N PRO A 38 42.02 23.18 -18.52
CA PRO A 38 42.62 21.86 -18.40
C PRO A 38 42.13 21.16 -17.13
N GLY A 39 41.48 20.00 -17.28
CA GLY A 39 41.05 19.15 -16.18
C GLY A 39 39.54 19.10 -15.88
N LEU A 40 38.70 19.88 -16.57
CA LEU A 40 37.23 19.77 -16.46
C LEU A 40 36.62 19.29 -17.79
N PRO A 41 35.81 18.21 -17.81
CA PRO A 41 35.16 17.76 -19.03
C PRO A 41 34.17 18.83 -19.52
N PRO A 42 33.96 18.94 -20.86
CA PRO A 42 33.04 19.90 -21.44
C PRO A 42 31.62 19.73 -20.89
N LEU A 43 30.87 20.83 -20.83
CA LEU A 43 29.53 20.87 -20.25
C LEU A 43 28.58 19.85 -20.91
N SER A 44 28.76 19.57 -22.20
CA SER A 44 28.01 18.53 -22.93
C SER A 44 28.20 17.15 -22.31
N GLU A 45 29.44 16.75 -22.01
CA GLU A 45 29.72 15.45 -21.38
C GLU A 45 29.16 15.35 -19.96
N ILE A 46 29.13 16.47 -19.23
CA ILE A 46 28.52 16.51 -17.89
C ILE A 46 27.00 16.36 -18.00
N GLN A 47 26.37 17.05 -18.95
CA GLN A 47 24.95 16.95 -19.23
C GLN A 47 24.57 15.55 -19.72
N ASP A 48 25.35 14.97 -20.64
CA ASP A 48 25.15 13.62 -21.15
C ASP A 48 25.33 12.56 -20.06
N ARG A 49 26.32 12.72 -19.18
CA ARG A 49 26.48 11.86 -17.99
C ARG A 49 25.32 12.01 -17.00
N ALA A 50 24.80 13.22 -16.80
CA ALA A 50 23.64 13.46 -15.95
C ALA A 50 22.38 12.81 -16.54
N ILE A 51 22.17 12.96 -17.86
CA ILE A 51 21.07 12.33 -18.62
C ILE A 51 21.20 10.80 -18.58
N GLN A 52 22.39 10.24 -18.78
CA GLN A 52 22.63 8.79 -18.66
C GLN A 52 22.38 8.27 -17.25
N LYS A 53 22.80 8.98 -16.19
CA LYS A 53 22.48 8.62 -14.80
C LYS A 53 20.98 8.66 -14.52
N MET A 54 20.28 9.67 -15.06
CA MET A 54 18.84 9.82 -14.93
C MET A 54 18.09 8.70 -15.66
N ASN A 55 18.55 8.32 -16.87
CA ASN A 55 18.04 7.21 -17.66
C ASN A 55 18.34 5.83 -17.03
N ALA A 56 19.50 5.66 -16.38
CA ALA A 56 19.84 4.43 -15.64
C ALA A 56 19.05 4.28 -14.33
N THR A 57 18.63 5.39 -13.72
CA THR A 57 17.80 5.37 -12.52
C THR A 57 16.34 5.07 -12.87
N SER A 58 15.84 5.57 -14.00
CA SER A 58 14.50 5.27 -14.51
C SER A 58 14.37 3.84 -15.03
N SER A 59 15.40 3.29 -15.69
CA SER A 59 15.40 1.90 -16.16
C SER A 59 15.27 0.90 -15.01
N ARG A 60 15.86 1.16 -13.85
CA ARG A 60 15.69 0.31 -12.66
C ARG A 60 14.26 0.31 -12.14
N ALA A 61 13.61 1.48 -12.11
CA ALA A 61 12.22 1.60 -11.67
C ALA A 61 11.25 0.94 -12.66
N GLU A 62 11.53 1.03 -13.97
CA GLU A 62 10.76 0.33 -15.02
C GLU A 62 10.93 -1.19 -14.93
N VAL A 63 12.15 -1.68 -14.74
CA VAL A 63 12.42 -3.11 -14.53
C VAL A 63 11.71 -3.63 -13.28
N GLU A 64 11.71 -2.87 -12.18
CA GLU A 64 10.99 -3.23 -10.96
C GLU A 64 9.46 -3.26 -11.16
N ARG A 65 8.90 -2.34 -11.95
CA ARG A 65 7.47 -2.35 -12.33
C ARG A 65 7.13 -3.53 -13.23
N GLN A 66 7.93 -3.80 -14.26
CA GLN A 66 7.74 -4.94 -15.17
C GLN A 66 7.81 -6.26 -14.39
N MET A 67 8.77 -6.41 -13.48
CA MET A 67 8.87 -7.59 -12.63
C MET A 67 7.66 -7.71 -11.69
N GLN A 68 7.14 -6.61 -11.15
CA GLN A 68 5.90 -6.62 -10.35
C GLN A 68 4.67 -7.02 -11.19
N GLU A 69 4.56 -6.54 -12.42
CA GLU A 69 3.50 -6.88 -13.36
C GLU A 69 3.58 -8.34 -13.81
N GLU A 70 4.78 -8.86 -14.08
CA GLU A 70 5.02 -10.27 -14.37
C GLU A 70 4.66 -11.15 -13.17
N ILE A 71 5.07 -10.76 -11.95
CA ILE A 71 4.67 -11.45 -10.72
C ILE A 71 3.16 -11.39 -10.51
N ALA A 72 2.49 -10.30 -10.91
CA ALA A 72 1.03 -10.19 -10.84
C ALA A 72 0.35 -11.10 -11.87
N LYS A 73 0.85 -11.14 -13.12
CA LYS A 73 0.38 -12.02 -14.20
C LYS A 73 0.59 -13.50 -13.89
N ALA A 74 1.68 -13.85 -13.20
CA ALA A 74 1.97 -15.23 -12.83
C ALA A 74 1.00 -15.79 -11.78
N ARG A 75 0.27 -14.93 -11.05
CA ARG A 75 -0.68 -15.42 -10.04
C ARG A 75 -1.98 -15.87 -10.69
N VAL A 76 -2.26 -17.15 -10.55
CA VAL A 76 -3.48 -17.79 -11.03
C VAL A 76 -4.63 -17.55 -10.04
N ARG A 77 -5.82 -17.30 -10.58
CA ARG A 77 -7.08 -17.26 -9.82
C ARG A 77 -7.37 -18.63 -9.21
N GLN A 78 -7.57 -18.69 -7.90
CA GLN A 78 -7.83 -19.92 -7.13
C GLN A 78 -9.26 -19.91 -6.61
N VAL A 79 -10.13 -20.65 -7.28
CA VAL A 79 -11.57 -20.68 -7.01
C VAL A 79 -12.06 -22.13 -7.08
N ASP A 80 -12.97 -22.50 -6.18
CA ASP A 80 -13.61 -23.82 -6.16
C ASP A 80 -14.52 -24.02 -7.38
N GLU A 81 -14.95 -25.27 -7.62
CA GLU A 81 -15.97 -25.62 -8.62
C GLU A 81 -17.26 -24.81 -8.51
N LYS A 82 -17.64 -24.41 -7.28
CA LYS A 82 -18.84 -23.61 -7.00
C LYS A 82 -18.64 -22.11 -7.22
N GLY A 83 -17.50 -21.68 -7.75
CA GLY A 83 -17.25 -20.25 -7.93
C GLY A 83 -17.09 -19.52 -6.60
N ARG A 84 -16.40 -20.12 -5.61
CA ARG A 84 -16.11 -19.48 -4.31
C ARG A 84 -14.61 -19.44 -4.05
N ALA A 85 -14.09 -18.32 -3.56
CA ALA A 85 -12.71 -18.21 -3.12
C ALA A 85 -12.58 -18.52 -1.62
N TYR A 86 -11.59 -19.34 -1.30
CA TYR A 86 -11.24 -19.67 0.08
C TYR A 86 -10.17 -18.74 0.63
N GLY A 87 -10.33 -18.34 1.90
CA GLY A 87 -9.33 -17.60 2.66
C GLY A 87 -9.27 -18.06 4.12
N THR A 88 -8.07 -18.04 4.69
CA THR A 88 -7.87 -18.33 6.12
C THR A 88 -7.14 -17.21 6.81
N GLY A 89 -7.54 -16.88 8.03
CA GLY A 89 -6.84 -15.90 8.85
C GLY A 89 -6.65 -16.39 10.28
N LYS A 90 -5.56 -15.94 10.91
CA LYS A 90 -5.23 -16.28 12.30
C LYS A 90 -4.69 -15.05 13.01
N ARG A 91 -5.20 -14.78 14.21
CA ARG A 91 -4.68 -13.73 15.11
C ARG A 91 -4.84 -14.14 16.56
N LYS A 92 -3.76 -14.01 17.34
CA LYS A 92 -3.65 -14.61 18.68
C LYS A 92 -4.02 -16.10 18.60
N CYS A 93 -5.03 -16.53 19.34
CA CYS A 93 -5.54 -17.91 19.34
C CYS A 93 -6.76 -18.12 18.42
N SER A 94 -7.20 -17.08 17.70
CA SER A 94 -8.42 -17.12 16.88
C SER A 94 -8.09 -17.54 15.46
N ILE A 95 -8.93 -18.41 14.89
CA ILE A 95 -8.81 -18.94 13.53
C ILE A 95 -10.12 -18.68 12.80
N ALA A 96 -10.03 -18.07 11.63
CA ALA A 96 -11.15 -17.81 10.74
C ALA A 96 -10.97 -18.54 9.41
N ARG A 97 -12.04 -19.19 8.96
CA ARG A 97 -12.21 -19.74 7.61
C ARG A 97 -13.24 -18.87 6.91
N VAL A 98 -12.87 -18.30 5.79
CA VAL A 98 -13.70 -17.34 5.04
C VAL A 98 -13.89 -17.87 3.64
N TRP A 99 -15.13 -17.81 3.18
CA TRP A 99 -15.54 -18.08 1.81
C TRP A 99 -16.13 -16.81 1.24
N ILE A 100 -15.68 -16.43 0.05
CA ILE A 100 -16.21 -15.30 -0.70
C ILE A 100 -16.79 -15.79 -2.02
N GLN A 101 -17.96 -15.29 -2.36
CA GLN A 101 -18.61 -15.51 -3.65
C GLN A 101 -19.19 -14.18 -4.15
N PRO A 102 -19.27 -13.94 -5.47
CA PRO A 102 -19.96 -12.76 -6.00
C PRO A 102 -21.44 -12.83 -5.62
N GLY A 103 -22.01 -11.74 -5.11
CA GLY A 103 -23.39 -11.71 -4.60
C GLY A 103 -23.85 -10.34 -4.11
N ASP A 104 -24.89 -10.32 -3.27
CA ASP A 104 -25.61 -9.11 -2.83
C ASP A 104 -25.01 -8.41 -1.61
N GLY A 105 -23.85 -8.88 -1.11
CA GLY A 105 -23.21 -8.30 0.08
C GLY A 105 -23.62 -8.95 1.40
N LYS A 106 -24.15 -10.18 1.38
CA LYS A 106 -24.55 -10.91 2.59
C LYS A 106 -23.33 -11.32 3.39
N PHE A 107 -23.23 -10.86 4.64
CA PHE A 107 -22.12 -11.20 5.54
C PHE A 107 -22.63 -12.02 6.74
N VAL A 108 -22.31 -13.31 6.75
CA VAL A 108 -22.68 -14.26 7.81
C VAL A 108 -21.45 -14.77 8.55
N VAL A 109 -21.49 -14.77 9.87
CA VAL A 109 -20.44 -15.26 10.79
C VAL A 109 -21.04 -16.29 11.73
N ASN A 110 -20.59 -17.55 11.66
CA ASN A 110 -21.10 -18.65 12.48
C ASN A 110 -22.65 -18.68 12.51
N ASP A 111 -23.26 -18.64 11.32
CA ASP A 111 -24.70 -18.68 11.09
C ASP A 111 -25.51 -17.50 11.66
N LYS A 112 -24.83 -16.44 12.10
CA LYS A 112 -25.43 -15.17 12.55
C LYS A 112 -25.04 -14.04 11.60
N GLN A 113 -25.87 -13.01 11.52
CA GLN A 113 -25.48 -11.79 10.83
C GLN A 113 -24.27 -11.13 11.53
N PHE A 114 -23.37 -10.56 10.75
CA PHE A 114 -22.09 -10.06 11.27
C PHE A 114 -22.25 -8.91 12.27
N ASP A 115 -23.30 -8.12 12.15
CA ASP A 115 -23.67 -7.03 13.04
C ASP A 115 -24.12 -7.56 14.42
N ALA A 116 -24.93 -8.61 14.45
CA ALA A 116 -25.35 -9.30 15.66
C ALA A 116 -24.18 -10.03 16.34
N TYR A 117 -23.25 -10.60 15.57
CA TYR A 117 -22.07 -11.29 16.11
C TYR A 117 -21.04 -10.31 16.68
N PHE A 118 -20.80 -9.19 15.99
CA PHE A 118 -19.86 -8.15 16.41
C PHE A 118 -20.63 -6.87 16.78
N PRO A 119 -21.00 -6.67 18.06
CA PRO A 119 -21.84 -5.53 18.47
C PRO A 119 -21.12 -4.19 18.37
N ILE A 120 -19.79 -4.16 18.49
CA ILE A 120 -18.98 -2.94 18.52
C ILE A 120 -18.77 -2.41 17.10
N LEU A 121 -19.06 -1.12 16.87
CA LEU A 121 -18.92 -0.46 15.57
C LEU A 121 -17.49 -0.51 15.02
N ASP A 122 -16.49 -0.27 15.86
CA ASP A 122 -15.08 -0.31 15.45
C ASP A 122 -14.68 -1.67 14.85
N HIS A 123 -15.20 -2.76 15.41
CA HIS A 123 -14.98 -4.11 14.87
C HIS A 123 -15.62 -4.30 13.51
N ARG A 124 -16.84 -3.77 13.29
CA ARG A 124 -17.51 -3.82 12.00
C ARG A 124 -16.74 -3.01 10.95
N ALA A 125 -16.29 -1.82 11.30
CA ALA A 125 -15.47 -0.98 10.43
C ALA A 125 -14.16 -1.71 10.03
N ASP A 126 -13.50 -2.37 10.99
CA ASP A 126 -12.26 -3.12 10.74
C ASP A 126 -12.45 -4.30 9.76
N LEU A 127 -13.63 -4.93 9.76
CA LEU A 127 -13.98 -6.01 8.83
C LEU A 127 -14.27 -5.50 7.41
N LEU A 128 -14.82 -4.29 7.30
CA LEU A 128 -15.21 -3.68 6.02
C LEU A 128 -14.04 -3.02 5.30
N ARG A 129 -13.00 -2.59 6.02
CA ARG A 129 -11.78 -1.94 5.49
C ARG A 129 -11.16 -2.61 4.25
N PRO A 130 -10.98 -3.94 4.17
CA PRO A 130 -10.44 -4.59 2.98
C PRO A 130 -11.29 -4.34 1.73
N PHE A 131 -12.61 -4.33 1.85
CA PHE A 131 -13.54 -4.04 0.75
C PHE A 131 -13.53 -2.57 0.36
N THR A 132 -13.34 -1.66 1.32
CA THR A 132 -13.18 -0.23 1.04
C THR A 132 -11.92 0.03 0.20
N VAL A 133 -10.79 -0.62 0.55
CA VAL A 133 -9.53 -0.45 -0.19
C VAL A 133 -9.60 -0.99 -1.61
N THR A 134 -10.30 -2.11 -1.81
CA THR A 134 -10.50 -2.68 -3.15
C THR A 134 -11.69 -2.03 -3.89
N LYS A 135 -12.43 -1.11 -3.25
CA LYS A 135 -13.67 -0.51 -3.78
C LYS A 135 -14.72 -1.55 -4.22
N THR A 136 -14.80 -2.67 -3.49
CA THR A 136 -15.72 -3.79 -3.78
C THR A 136 -16.80 -3.98 -2.71
N LEU A 137 -17.15 -2.90 -2.01
CA LEU A 137 -18.23 -2.93 -1.02
C LEU A 137 -19.55 -3.33 -1.68
N GLY A 138 -20.24 -4.33 -1.12
CA GLY A 138 -21.55 -4.79 -1.59
C GLY A 138 -21.52 -5.76 -2.78
N LEU A 139 -20.35 -6.09 -3.35
CA LEU A 139 -20.25 -7.02 -4.49
C LEU A 139 -20.08 -8.50 -4.08
N TRP A 140 -19.76 -8.73 -2.81
CA TRP A 140 -19.32 -10.02 -2.31
C TRP A 140 -20.21 -10.52 -1.17
N ASP A 141 -20.71 -11.73 -1.30
CA ASP A 141 -21.24 -12.49 -0.18
C ASP A 141 -20.08 -13.17 0.57
N VAL A 142 -20.10 -13.04 1.89
CA VAL A 142 -19.08 -13.55 2.80
C VAL A 142 -19.70 -14.54 3.77
N ALA A 143 -19.27 -15.79 3.67
CA ALA A 143 -19.59 -16.83 4.66
C ALA A 143 -18.34 -17.14 5.49
N CYS A 144 -18.40 -16.88 6.79
CA CYS A 144 -17.27 -17.00 7.69
C CYS A 144 -17.56 -17.94 8.86
N THR A 145 -16.63 -18.85 9.13
CA THR A 145 -16.61 -19.68 10.33
C THR A 145 -15.40 -19.31 11.18
N VAL A 146 -15.63 -18.95 12.45
CA VAL A 146 -14.58 -18.49 13.36
C VAL A 146 -14.59 -19.30 14.64
N LYS A 147 -13.39 -19.71 15.09
CA LYS A 147 -13.20 -20.44 16.34
C LYS A 147 -12.01 -19.94 17.16
N GLY A 148 -12.13 -20.05 18.48
CA GLY A 148 -11.07 -19.72 19.44
C GLY A 148 -10.86 -18.23 19.68
N GLY A 149 -10.01 -17.92 20.66
CA GLY A 149 -9.66 -16.56 21.05
C GLY A 149 -10.83 -15.77 21.65
N GLY A 150 -10.80 -14.45 21.46
CA GLY A 150 -11.88 -13.54 21.85
C GLY A 150 -12.19 -12.56 20.73
N VAL A 151 -13.22 -11.73 20.90
CA VAL A 151 -13.83 -10.90 19.84
C VAL A 151 -12.79 -10.11 19.02
N SER A 152 -11.89 -9.37 19.68
CA SER A 152 -10.85 -8.60 18.97
C SER A 152 -9.85 -9.45 18.17
N GLY A 153 -9.53 -10.65 18.67
CA GLY A 153 -8.70 -11.61 17.95
C GLY A 153 -9.42 -12.21 16.76
N GLN A 154 -10.73 -12.50 16.92
CA GLN A 154 -11.59 -13.03 15.87
C GLN A 154 -11.74 -12.04 14.73
N VAL A 155 -12.04 -10.76 15.01
CA VAL A 155 -12.13 -9.69 14.00
C VAL A 155 -10.86 -9.62 13.15
N GLY A 156 -9.69 -9.60 13.79
CA GLY A 156 -8.41 -9.56 13.07
C GLY A 156 -8.13 -10.82 12.25
N ALA A 157 -8.60 -11.99 12.71
CA ALA A 157 -8.50 -13.23 11.95
C ALA A 157 -9.42 -13.20 10.72
N VAL A 158 -10.68 -12.74 10.86
CA VAL A 158 -11.62 -12.61 9.74
C VAL A 158 -11.13 -11.62 8.70
N ARG A 159 -10.63 -10.45 9.13
CA ARG A 159 -10.06 -9.43 8.23
C ARG A 159 -8.95 -9.99 7.33
N LEU A 160 -8.03 -10.77 7.91
CA LEU A 160 -6.96 -11.42 7.15
C LEU A 160 -7.52 -12.52 6.23
N GLY A 161 -8.53 -13.26 6.69
CA GLY A 161 -9.21 -14.28 5.89
C GLY A 161 -9.90 -13.70 4.65
N ILE A 162 -10.64 -12.60 4.81
CA ILE A 162 -11.28 -11.85 3.72
C ILE A 162 -10.22 -11.39 2.71
N SER A 163 -9.15 -10.76 3.19
CA SER A 163 -8.09 -10.24 2.33
C SER A 163 -7.42 -11.34 1.50
N ARG A 164 -7.26 -12.54 2.08
CA ARG A 164 -6.74 -13.73 1.39
C ARG A 164 -7.72 -14.32 0.38
N ALA A 165 -9.02 -14.34 0.70
CA ALA A 165 -10.04 -14.79 -0.24
C ALA A 165 -10.15 -13.83 -1.45
N LEU A 166 -10.08 -12.51 -1.22
CA LEU A 166 -10.11 -11.51 -2.29
C LEU A 166 -8.95 -11.65 -3.28
N GLN A 167 -7.70 -11.79 -2.80
CA GLN A 167 -6.56 -12.00 -3.70
C GLN A 167 -6.63 -13.33 -4.48
N ASN A 168 -7.31 -14.34 -3.93
CA ASN A 168 -7.44 -15.65 -4.56
C ASN A 168 -8.49 -15.58 -5.68
N TRP A 169 -9.55 -14.79 -5.48
CA TRP A 169 -10.53 -14.51 -6.51
C TRP A 169 -9.97 -13.64 -7.64
N GLU A 170 -9.37 -12.51 -7.29
CA GLU A 170 -8.79 -11.57 -8.23
C GLU A 170 -7.34 -11.26 -7.82
N PRO A 171 -6.35 -11.92 -8.46
CA PRO A 171 -4.94 -11.71 -8.16
C PRO A 171 -4.46 -10.26 -8.31
N GLY A 172 -5.15 -9.47 -9.14
CA GLY A 172 -4.91 -8.04 -9.35
C GLY A 172 -5.20 -7.15 -8.13
N LEU A 173 -6.00 -7.61 -7.16
CA LEU A 173 -6.30 -6.83 -5.94
C LEU A 173 -5.16 -6.85 -4.92
N ARG A 174 -4.20 -7.76 -5.08
CA ARG A 174 -3.15 -8.01 -4.10
C ARG A 174 -2.21 -6.81 -3.87
N PRO A 175 -1.77 -6.04 -4.87
CA PRO A 175 -0.92 -4.86 -4.65
C PRO A 175 -1.59 -3.84 -3.72
N TYR A 176 -2.87 -3.55 -3.93
CA TYR A 176 -3.66 -2.64 -3.08
C TYR A 176 -3.78 -3.17 -1.65
N LEU A 177 -4.11 -4.45 -1.48
CA LEU A 177 -4.22 -5.10 -0.16
C LEU A 177 -2.87 -5.20 0.56
N LYS A 178 -1.76 -5.34 -0.19
CA LYS A 178 -0.39 -5.36 0.36
C LYS A 178 0.01 -3.97 0.84
N ALA A 179 -0.23 -2.94 0.02
CA ALA A 179 0.08 -1.56 0.35
C ALA A 179 -0.68 -1.09 1.60
N ALA A 180 -1.95 -1.49 1.74
CA ALA A 180 -2.75 -1.21 2.93
C ALA A 180 -2.43 -2.10 4.15
N GLY A 181 -1.52 -3.07 4.03
CA GLY A 181 -1.07 -3.92 5.14
C GLY A 181 -2.04 -5.02 5.58
N TYR A 182 -3.07 -5.36 4.79
CA TYR A 182 -4.08 -6.35 5.18
C TYR A 182 -3.70 -7.82 4.93
N LEU A 183 -2.64 -8.06 4.15
CA LEU A 183 -2.12 -9.41 3.89
C LEU A 183 -1.11 -9.89 4.94
N THR A 184 -0.60 -8.97 5.76
CA THR A 184 0.38 -9.29 6.81
C THR A 184 -0.34 -9.85 8.02
N ARG A 185 0.07 -11.04 8.47
CA ARG A 185 -0.42 -11.62 9.71
C ARG A 185 0.18 -10.89 10.91
N ASP A 186 -0.65 -10.46 11.86
CA ASP A 186 -0.17 -9.99 13.16
C ASP A 186 0.47 -11.16 13.93
N SER A 187 1.78 -11.10 14.10
CA SER A 187 2.60 -12.13 14.75
C SER A 187 2.53 -12.09 16.27
N ARG A 188 1.93 -11.05 16.88
CA ARG A 188 1.87 -10.90 18.33
C ARG A 188 1.00 -11.99 18.95
N VAL A 189 1.62 -12.76 19.85
CA VAL A 189 0.98 -13.82 20.65
C VAL A 189 1.33 -13.58 22.12
N VAL A 190 0.47 -14.03 23.03
CA VAL A 190 0.67 -13.89 24.47
C VAL A 190 1.95 -14.65 24.88
N GLU A 191 2.88 -13.95 25.50
CA GLU A 191 4.07 -14.57 26.09
C GLU A 191 3.67 -15.48 27.26
N ARG A 192 4.29 -16.66 27.36
CA ARG A 192 4.10 -17.55 28.51
C ARG A 192 4.58 -16.91 29.82
N LYS A 193 4.05 -17.38 30.95
CA LYS A 193 4.59 -17.06 32.27
C LYS A 193 6.02 -17.60 32.41
N LYS A 194 6.91 -16.78 32.95
CA LYS A 194 8.31 -17.16 33.24
C LYS A 194 8.45 -17.48 34.75
N PRO A 195 9.25 -18.48 35.13
CA PRO A 195 9.50 -18.77 36.55
C PRO A 195 10.17 -17.57 37.24
N GLY A 196 9.94 -17.43 38.56
CA GLY A 196 10.46 -16.30 39.34
C GLY A 196 9.77 -14.95 39.05
N LYS A 197 8.76 -14.90 38.18
CA LYS A 197 7.99 -13.69 37.85
C LYS A 197 6.50 -13.91 38.07
N ALA A 198 5.79 -12.83 38.45
CA ALA A 198 4.34 -12.86 38.64
C ALA A 198 3.57 -13.00 37.31
N LYS A 199 4.09 -12.39 36.22
CA LYS A 199 3.59 -12.53 34.84
C LYS A 199 4.75 -12.72 33.88
N ALA A 200 4.53 -12.59 32.56
CA ALA A 200 5.59 -12.72 31.54
C ALA A 200 6.80 -11.80 31.83
N ARG A 201 6.56 -10.56 32.27
CA ARG A 201 7.61 -9.58 32.57
C ARG A 201 7.57 -9.00 33.99
N LYS A 202 6.38 -8.90 34.61
CA LYS A 202 6.18 -8.35 35.97
C LYS A 202 6.94 -9.16 37.01
N SER A 203 7.97 -8.56 37.60
CA SER A 203 8.69 -9.09 38.76
C SER A 203 7.97 -8.74 40.06
N PHE A 204 8.33 -9.43 41.14
CA PHE A 204 8.01 -9.00 42.49
C PHE A 204 8.88 -7.79 42.86
N GLN A 205 8.48 -7.03 43.88
CA GLN A 205 9.27 -5.91 44.38
C GLN A 205 10.60 -6.42 44.93
N TRP A 206 11.72 -5.81 44.50
CA TRP A 206 13.04 -6.12 45.03
C TRP A 206 13.33 -5.20 46.21
N VAL A 207 13.73 -5.79 47.35
CA VAL A 207 14.13 -5.04 48.54
C VAL A 207 15.65 -5.00 48.57
N LYS A 208 16.22 -3.80 48.35
CA LYS A 208 17.66 -3.56 48.54
C LYS A 208 17.95 -3.58 50.04
N ARG A 209 18.96 -4.33 50.45
CA ARG A 209 19.52 -4.29 51.80
C ARG A 209 20.82 -3.51 51.78
#